data_AF-A0A167U6M0-F1
#
_entry.id   AF-A0A167U6M0-F1
#
_cell.length_a   1.000
_cell.length_b   1.000
_cell.length_c   1.000
_cell.angle_alpha   90.00
_cell.angle_beta   90.00
_cell.angle_gamma   90.00
#
_symmetry.space_group_name_H-M   'P 1'
#
loop_
_entity.id
_entity.type
_entity.pdbx_description
1 polymer ?
#
loop_
_entity_poly.entity_id
_entity_poly.type
_entity_poly.pdbx_seq_one_letter_code
_entity_poly.pdbx_strand_id
1 'polypeptide(L)'
;MLVNILFFIPLKINQTIIKNRLMLMLLLSSTILLAQDTYIQCGKIIDTKTGKVLTNKTIIVSNKSIKAIQDGFINPINPGR
;
A
#
# COMPACT_ATOMS: atom_id res chain seq x y z
N MET A 1 -4.44 -1.94 1.67
CA MET A 1 -5.79 -2.53 1.87
C MET A 1 -6.21 -2.35 3.33
N LEU A 2 -6.68 -1.14 3.71
CA LEU A 2 -7.42 -0.82 4.95
C LEU A 2 -7.72 0.69 4.95
N VAL A 3 -8.49 1.16 3.96
CA VAL A 3 -9.07 2.53 3.96
C VAL A 3 -10.55 2.49 4.38
N ASN A 4 -11.07 1.31 4.73
CA ASN A 4 -12.40 1.16 5.29
C ASN A 4 -12.29 1.06 6.81
N ILE A 5 -12.70 2.12 7.50
CA ILE A 5 -13.38 2.20 8.80
C ILE A 5 -13.16 3.63 9.30
N LEU A 6 -13.98 4.56 8.81
CA LEU A 6 -14.39 5.77 9.56
C LEU A 6 -15.42 6.64 8.81
N PHE A 7 -15.87 6.24 7.62
CA PHE A 7 -16.92 6.97 6.90
C PHE A 7 -18.36 6.76 7.46
N PHE A 8 -18.51 6.15 8.64
CA PHE A 8 -19.82 5.77 9.20
C PHE A 8 -20.13 6.47 10.52
N ILE A 9 -20.04 7.81 10.55
CA ILE A 9 -20.76 8.60 11.55
C ILE A 9 -21.80 9.41 10.78
N PRO A 10 -23.11 9.18 10.98
CA PRO A 10 -24.13 10.01 10.37
C PRO A 10 -24.07 11.40 11.01
N LEU A 11 -23.37 12.34 10.37
CA LEU A 11 -23.45 13.76 10.68
C LEU A 11 -24.88 14.21 10.42
N LYS A 12 -25.68 14.34 11.47
CA LYS A 12 -27.00 14.97 11.40
C LYS A 12 -26.82 16.49 11.49
N ILE A 13 -26.28 17.07 10.42
CA ILE A 13 -26.10 18.51 10.29
C ILE A 13 -26.78 18.94 8.97
N ASN A 14 -27.44 20.09 9.01
CA ASN A 14 -28.39 20.61 8.03
C ASN A 14 -28.00 20.37 6.54
N GLN A 15 -28.81 19.58 5.84
CA GLN A 15 -28.45 18.87 4.59
C GLN A 15 -28.13 19.79 3.38
N THR A 16 -28.56 21.06 3.40
CA THR A 16 -28.54 21.91 2.20
C THR A 16 -27.24 22.70 1.99
N ILE A 17 -26.62 23.21 3.06
CA ILE A 17 -25.37 24.00 2.99
C ILE A 17 -24.15 23.08 2.93
N ILE A 18 -24.23 21.92 3.58
CA ILE A 18 -23.15 20.94 3.68
C ILE A 18 -22.97 20.18 2.36
N LYS A 19 -24.05 19.91 1.62
CA LYS A 19 -24.01 19.18 0.34
C LYS A 19 -23.02 19.78 -0.68
N ASN A 20 -22.90 21.11 -0.75
CA ASN A 20 -22.02 21.78 -1.71
C ASN A 20 -20.55 21.92 -1.21
N ARG A 21 -20.31 21.86 0.11
CA ARG A 21 -18.97 21.96 0.72
C ARG A 21 -18.33 20.60 1.01
N LEU A 22 -19.14 19.59 1.31
CA LEU A 22 -18.72 18.21 1.57
C LEU A 22 -18.10 17.57 0.32
N MET A 23 -18.66 17.87 -0.87
CA MET A 23 -18.13 17.38 -2.14
C MET A 23 -16.69 17.89 -2.39
N LEU A 24 -16.39 19.13 -2.00
CA LEU A 24 -15.05 19.72 -2.13
C LEU A 24 -14.06 19.05 -1.17
N MET A 25 -14.43 18.82 0.09
CA MET A 25 -13.58 18.13 1.07
C MET A 25 -13.30 16.68 0.70
N LEU A 26 -14.28 15.99 0.10
CA LEU A 26 -14.12 14.63 -0.41
C LEU A 26 -13.19 14.55 -1.64
N LEU A 27 -13.14 15.60 -2.45
CA LEU A 27 -12.18 15.68 -3.57
C LEU A 27 -10.73 15.80 -3.08
N LEU A 28 -10.49 16.59 -2.02
CA LEU A 28 -9.13 16.83 -1.50
C LEU A 28 -8.53 15.64 -0.74
N SER A 29 -9.34 14.71 -0.22
CA SER A 29 -8.84 13.52 0.48
C SER A 29 -8.33 12.40 -0.45
N SER A 30 -8.65 12.48 -1.75
CA SER A 30 -8.25 11.48 -2.73
C SER A 30 -6.75 11.48 -3.05
N THR A 31 -6.02 12.55 -2.72
CA THR A 31 -4.58 12.67 -3.03
C THR A 31 -3.66 11.99 -2.02
N ILE A 32 -4.20 11.32 -1.00
CA ILE A 32 -3.41 10.52 -0.04
C ILE A 32 -3.24 9.08 -0.57
N LEU A 33 -2.87 8.94 -1.85
CA LEU A 33 -2.45 7.65 -2.41
C LEU A 33 -1.02 7.37 -1.94
N LEU A 34 -0.97 6.80 -0.74
CA LEU A 34 0.20 6.44 0.07
C LEU A 34 1.27 5.65 -0.71
N ALA A 35 2.53 5.95 -0.45
CA ALA A 35 3.69 5.13 -0.82
C ALA A 35 3.60 3.76 -0.11
N GLN A 36 3.04 2.76 -0.79
CA GLN A 36 2.93 1.40 -0.30
C GLN A 36 4.10 0.56 -0.83
N ASP A 37 4.79 -0.14 0.06
CA ASP A 37 5.80 -1.13 -0.32
C ASP A 37 5.09 -2.42 -0.78
N THR A 38 5.49 -2.94 -1.93
CA THR A 38 4.99 -4.20 -2.49
C THR A 38 5.98 -5.32 -2.21
N TYR A 39 5.50 -6.40 -1.61
CA TYR A 39 6.30 -7.59 -1.29
C TYR A 39 5.97 -8.68 -2.31
N ILE A 40 6.93 -9.02 -3.17
CA ILE A 40 6.78 -10.04 -4.21
C ILE A 40 7.54 -11.27 -3.76
N GLN A 41 6.81 -12.35 -3.48
CA GLN A 41 7.36 -13.63 -3.06
C GLN A 41 7.73 -14.46 -4.29
N CYS A 42 9.03 -14.74 -4.45
CA CYS A 42 9.57 -15.45 -5.60
C CYS A 42 10.14 -16.80 -5.17
N GLY A 43 9.66 -17.88 -5.79
CA GLY A 43 10.26 -19.21 -5.61
C GLY A 43 11.65 -19.34 -6.22
N LYS A 44 11.88 -18.69 -7.37
CA LYS A 44 13.17 -18.64 -8.09
C LYS A 44 13.40 -17.24 -8.67
N ILE A 45 14.60 -16.70 -8.50
CA ILE A 45 15.08 -15.45 -9.08
C ILE A 45 16.42 -15.76 -9.78
N ILE A 46 16.61 -15.26 -10.98
CA ILE A 46 17.86 -15.44 -11.72
C ILE A 46 18.72 -14.19 -11.52
N ASP A 47 19.88 -14.35 -10.90
CA ASP A 47 20.88 -13.29 -10.87
C ASP A 47 21.61 -13.26 -12.22
N THR A 48 21.34 -12.24 -13.02
CA THR A 48 21.94 -12.08 -14.35
C THR A 48 23.42 -11.71 -14.30
N LYS A 49 23.94 -11.23 -13.16
CA LYS A 49 25.37 -10.92 -13.01
C LYS A 49 26.20 -12.18 -12.79
N THR A 50 25.69 -13.12 -11.99
CA THR A 50 26.43 -14.33 -11.62
C THR A 50 25.93 -15.59 -12.33
N GLY A 51 24.79 -15.52 -13.01
CA GLY A 51 24.11 -16.66 -13.64
C GLY A 51 23.47 -17.63 -12.65
N LYS A 52 23.42 -17.29 -11.35
CA LYS A 52 22.91 -18.18 -10.30
C LYS A 52 21.41 -18.06 -10.16
N VAL A 53 20.76 -19.21 -9.90
CA VAL A 53 19.36 -19.26 -9.50
C VAL A 53 19.27 -19.17 -7.98
N LEU A 54 18.70 -18.07 -7.53
CA LEU A 54 18.41 -17.77 -6.14
C LEU A 54 16.99 -18.24 -5.80
N THR A 55 16.85 -19.15 -4.85
CA THR A 55 15.55 -19.71 -4.45
C THR A 55 15.00 -19.03 -3.21
N ASN A 56 13.67 -19.03 -3.07
CA ASN A 56 12.93 -18.57 -1.88
C ASN A 56 13.38 -17.18 -1.43
N LYS A 57 13.06 -16.16 -2.21
CA LYS A 57 13.39 -14.77 -1.88
C LYS A 57 12.16 -13.87 -2.04
N THR A 58 12.14 -12.77 -1.29
CA THR A 58 11.10 -11.75 -1.38
C THR A 58 11.71 -10.45 -1.89
N ILE A 59 11.16 -9.91 -2.97
CA ILE A 59 11.55 -8.60 -3.50
C ILE A 59 10.60 -7.56 -2.91
N ILE A 60 11.17 -6.56 -2.23
CA ILE A 60 10.42 -5.42 -1.70
C ILE A 60 10.60 -4.28 -2.71
N VAL A 61 9.50 -3.85 -3.32
CA VAL A 61 9.46 -2.75 -4.27
C VAL A 61 8.80 -1.55 -3.61
N SER A 62 9.48 -0.40 -3.65
CA SER A 62 8.93 0.87 -3.17
C SER A 62 8.86 1.84 -4.34
N ASN A 63 7.68 2.37 -4.60
CA ASN A 63 7.36 3.20 -5.78
C ASN A 63 7.74 2.52 -7.10
N LYS A 64 8.90 2.88 -7.67
CA LYS A 64 9.41 2.37 -8.96
C LYS A 64 10.77 1.67 -8.83
N SER A 65 11.22 1.42 -7.61
CA SER A 65 12.56 0.91 -7.31
C SER A 65 12.52 -0.30 -6.40
N ILE A 66 13.46 -1.22 -6.60
CA ILE A 66 13.69 -2.33 -5.66
C ILE A 66 14.33 -1.74 -4.40
N LYS A 67 13.62 -1.83 -3.28
CA LYS A 67 14.08 -1.38 -1.97
C LYS A 67 15.00 -2.41 -1.32
N ALA A 68 14.63 -3.69 -1.42
CA ALA A 68 15.41 -4.80 -0.88
C ALA A 68 15.06 -6.13 -1.54
N ILE A 69 15.99 -7.07 -1.45
CA ILE A 69 15.75 -8.50 -1.73
C ILE A 69 16.08 -9.22 -0.42
N GLN A 70 15.10 -9.90 0.15
CA GLN A 70 15.24 -10.61 1.42
C GLN A 70 15.12 -12.13 1.23
N ASP A 71 15.70 -12.88 2.15
CA ASP A 71 15.68 -14.34 2.13
C ASP A 71 14.37 -14.87 2.71
N GLY A 72 13.83 -15.91 2.09
CA GLY A 72 12.56 -16.53 2.47
C GLY A 72 11.32 -15.81 1.91
N PHE A 73 10.16 -16.27 2.35
CA PHE A 73 8.85 -15.71 2.03
C PHE A 73 8.40 -14.80 3.17
N ILE A 74 8.71 -13.51 3.02
CA ILE A 74 8.47 -12.51 4.06
C ILE A 74 7.14 -11.82 3.78
N ASN A 75 6.37 -11.65 4.85
CA ASN A 75 5.12 -10.92 4.83
C ASN A 75 5.37 -9.46 5.25
N PRO A 76 4.56 -8.51 4.75
CA PRO A 76 4.64 -7.14 5.22
C PRO A 76 4.42 -7.09 6.73
N ILE A 77 5.37 -6.46 7.43
CA ILE A 77 5.26 -6.24 8.87
C ILE A 77 4.14 -5.24 9.09
N ASN A 78 3.10 -5.67 9.81
CA ASN A 78 2.04 -4.79 10.22
C ASN A 78 2.45 -4.17 11.56
N PRO A 79 2.65 -2.84 11.68
CA PRO A 79 3.22 -2.20 12.88
C PRO A 79 2.32 -2.24 14.14
N GLY A 80 1.28 -3.08 14.16
CA GLY A 80 0.34 -3.27 15.27
C GLY A 80 0.30 -4.70 15.81
N ARG A 81 1.34 -5.52 15.58
CA ARG A 81 1.56 -6.81 16.23
C ARG A 81 2.99 -6.93 16.70
#